data_AF-A0A6L3ESI0-F1
#
_entry.id   AF-A0A6L3ESI0-F1
#
_cell.length_a   1.000
_cell.length_b   1.000
_cell.length_c   1.000
_cell.angle_alpha   90.00
_cell.angle_beta   90.00
_cell.angle_gamma   90.00
#
_symmetry.space_group_name_H-M   'P 1'
#
loop_
_entity.id
_entity.type
_entity.pdbx_description
1 polymer ?
#
loop_
_entity_poly.entity_id
_entity_poly.type
_entity_poly.pdbx_seq_one_letter_code
_entity_poly.pdbx_strand_id
1 'polypeptide(L)'
;MKGISSKLNRQMREALLECSLFTNDQELRSIFVDERLKPWQKMLPEASTSVTRVQGIINFLHNKYNKNGQSILVLFFYVLCELTDPNDNCHLKFKNILDAAIQELGPQTCSDQDVSTEDERPFEHVIYNMLVEGYNLEELKTFCFSLNINYDDIQGNDTISSKARELVLLFKRRKQLKLLYQAMKKELPNS
;
A
#
# COMPACT_ATOMS: atom_id res chain seq x y z
N MET A 1 8.08 -18.06 -1.31
CA MET A 1 6.99 -17.47 -2.12
C MET A 1 5.67 -17.83 -1.44
N LYS A 2 4.90 -16.86 -0.91
CA LYS A 2 3.57 -17.16 -0.37
C LYS A 2 2.58 -17.23 -1.53
N GLY A 3 2.10 -18.44 -1.83
CA GLY A 3 0.95 -18.63 -2.72
C GLY A 3 -0.33 -18.15 -2.03
N ILE A 4 -1.30 -17.67 -2.82
CA ILE A 4 -2.67 -17.41 -2.32
C ILE A 4 -3.24 -18.73 -1.81
N SER A 5 -3.89 -18.72 -0.64
CA SER A 5 -4.59 -19.90 -0.15
C SER A 5 -5.64 -20.36 -1.17
N SER A 6 -5.78 -21.67 -1.36
CA SER A 6 -6.78 -22.21 -2.30
C SER A 6 -8.20 -21.75 -1.95
N LYS A 7 -8.46 -21.50 -0.67
CA LYS A 7 -9.70 -20.90 -0.16
C LYS A 7 -9.90 -19.47 -0.66
N LEU A 8 -8.91 -18.59 -0.45
CA LEU A 8 -9.01 -17.18 -0.87
C LEU A 8 -9.12 -17.07 -2.39
N ASN A 9 -8.35 -17.86 -3.13
CA ASN A 9 -8.44 -17.89 -4.60
C ASN A 9 -9.81 -18.39 -5.09
N ARG A 10 -10.44 -19.35 -4.39
CA ARG A 10 -11.81 -19.76 -4.70
C ARG A 10 -12.81 -18.63 -4.44
N GLN A 11 -12.72 -17.95 -3.29
CA GLN A 11 -13.60 -16.84 -2.94
C GLN A 11 -13.48 -15.66 -3.92
N MET A 12 -12.25 -15.30 -4.32
CA MET A 12 -11.99 -14.30 -5.36
C MET A 12 -12.72 -14.63 -6.66
N ARG A 13 -12.63 -15.87 -7.12
CA ARG A 13 -13.28 -16.32 -8.37
C ARG A 13 -14.79 -16.28 -8.28
N GLU A 14 -15.36 -16.81 -7.21
CA GLU A 14 -16.80 -16.82 -6.99
C GLU A 14 -17.36 -15.39 -6.97
N ALA A 15 -16.77 -14.49 -6.19
CA ALA A 15 -17.23 -13.11 -6.10
C ALA A 15 -17.12 -12.37 -7.44
N LEU A 16 -16.02 -12.51 -8.17
CA LEU A 16 -15.85 -11.84 -9.47
C LEU A 16 -16.79 -12.42 -10.55
N LEU A 17 -17.16 -13.70 -10.47
CA LEU A 17 -18.09 -14.31 -11.42
C LEU A 17 -19.55 -13.94 -11.17
N GLU A 18 -19.91 -13.64 -9.92
CA GLU A 18 -21.24 -13.17 -9.58
C GLU A 18 -21.47 -11.70 -9.97
N CYS A 19 -20.41 -10.91 -10.10
CA CYS A 19 -20.52 -9.50 -10.46
C CYS A 19 -20.53 -9.32 -11.99
N SER A 20 -21.50 -8.56 -12.49
CA SER A 20 -21.76 -8.37 -13.93
C SER A 20 -20.62 -7.66 -14.68
N LEU A 21 -19.74 -6.94 -13.97
CA LEU A 21 -18.58 -6.22 -14.52
C LEU A 21 -17.59 -7.11 -15.29
N PHE A 22 -17.63 -8.42 -15.09
CA PHE A 22 -16.69 -9.38 -15.70
C PHE A 22 -17.27 -10.13 -16.90
N THR A 23 -18.49 -9.78 -17.33
CA THR A 23 -19.17 -10.39 -18.48
C THR A 23 -18.52 -10.02 -19.81
N ASN A 24 -17.97 -8.80 -19.95
CA ASN A 24 -17.32 -8.31 -21.16
C ASN A 24 -15.90 -7.77 -20.86
N ASP A 25 -14.97 -7.95 -21.79
CA ASP A 25 -13.61 -7.40 -21.72
C ASP A 25 -13.59 -5.87 -21.68
N GLN A 26 -14.55 -5.20 -22.32
CA GLN A 26 -14.65 -3.75 -22.29
C GLN A 26 -14.96 -3.22 -20.89
N GLU A 27 -15.95 -3.82 -20.21
CA GLU A 27 -16.33 -3.46 -18.84
C GLU A 27 -15.18 -3.72 -17.87
N LEU A 28 -14.51 -4.86 -18.02
CA LEU A 28 -13.30 -5.15 -17.27
C LEU A 28 -12.22 -4.08 -17.46
N ARG A 29 -11.92 -3.71 -18.72
CA ARG A 29 -10.88 -2.73 -19.03
C ARG A 29 -11.22 -1.34 -18.50
N SER A 30 -12.50 -1.03 -18.27
CA SER A 30 -12.94 0.23 -17.68
C SER A 30 -12.44 0.40 -16.23
N ILE A 31 -12.38 -0.69 -15.46
CA ILE A 31 -11.82 -0.70 -14.09
C ILE A 31 -10.34 -0.31 -14.10
N PHE A 32 -9.61 -0.69 -15.15
CA PHE A 32 -8.18 -0.41 -15.31
C PHE A 32 -7.90 0.99 -15.88
N VAL A 33 -8.91 1.85 -16.04
CA VAL A 33 -8.69 3.28 -16.33
C VAL A 33 -8.15 4.00 -15.10
N ASP A 34 -8.44 3.50 -13.90
CA ASP A 34 -7.92 4.00 -12.63
C ASP A 34 -6.39 4.10 -12.64
N GLU A 35 -5.84 5.23 -12.19
CA GLU A 35 -4.40 5.51 -12.24
C GLU A 35 -3.55 4.43 -11.54
N ARG A 36 -4.10 3.77 -10.52
CA ARG A 36 -3.42 2.70 -9.76
C ARG A 36 -3.31 1.40 -10.56
N LEU A 37 -4.14 1.21 -11.58
CA LEU A 37 -4.22 -0.02 -12.38
C LEU A 37 -3.87 0.19 -13.87
N LYS A 38 -3.93 1.43 -14.35
CA LYS A 38 -3.66 1.85 -15.73
C LYS A 38 -2.39 1.27 -16.36
N PRO A 39 -1.24 1.16 -15.65
CA PRO A 39 -0.04 0.55 -16.23
C PRO A 39 -0.24 -0.90 -16.71
N TRP A 40 -1.18 -1.65 -16.11
CA TRP A 40 -1.42 -3.05 -16.41
C TRP A 40 -2.56 -3.30 -17.41
N GLN A 41 -3.33 -2.26 -17.78
CA GLN A 41 -4.50 -2.37 -18.66
C GLN A 41 -4.17 -3.04 -20.01
N LYS A 42 -3.04 -2.67 -20.62
CA LYS A 42 -2.60 -3.21 -21.92
C LYS A 42 -1.97 -4.60 -21.82
N MET A 43 -1.66 -5.05 -20.62
CA MET A 43 -1.00 -6.33 -20.36
C MET A 43 -1.99 -7.43 -19.93
N LEU A 44 -3.28 -7.11 -19.84
CA LEU A 44 -4.29 -8.06 -19.43
C LEU A 44 -4.44 -9.18 -20.46
N PRO A 45 -4.58 -10.44 -20.01
CA PRO A 45 -4.84 -11.56 -20.89
C PRO A 45 -6.22 -11.40 -21.54
N GLU A 46 -6.30 -11.68 -22.84
CA GLU A 46 -7.57 -11.84 -23.53
C GLU A 46 -8.18 -13.19 -23.19
N ALA A 47 -9.52 -13.24 -23.04
CA ALA A 47 -10.20 -14.49 -22.73
C ALA A 47 -11.60 -14.52 -23.35
N SER A 48 -12.01 -15.69 -23.83
CA SER A 48 -13.27 -15.89 -24.54
C SER A 48 -14.47 -16.11 -23.63
N THR A 49 -14.26 -16.43 -22.34
CA THR A 49 -15.33 -16.65 -21.35
C THR A 49 -15.07 -15.87 -20.06
N SER A 50 -16.12 -15.53 -19.32
CA SER A 50 -16.02 -14.86 -18.01
C SER A 50 -15.18 -15.66 -17.01
N VAL A 51 -15.31 -16.99 -16.99
CA VAL A 51 -14.52 -17.89 -16.13
C VAL A 51 -13.04 -17.81 -16.45
N THR A 52 -12.67 -17.98 -17.73
CA THR A 52 -11.28 -17.90 -18.17
C THR A 52 -10.69 -16.50 -17.98
N ARG A 53 -11.51 -15.46 -18.12
CA ARG A 53 -11.14 -14.06 -17.91
C ARG A 53 -10.79 -13.81 -16.46
N VAL A 54 -11.72 -14.10 -15.54
CA VAL A 54 -11.52 -13.94 -14.09
C VAL A 54 -10.29 -14.72 -13.62
N GLN A 55 -10.17 -16.00 -14.03
CA GLN A 55 -9.02 -16.81 -13.67
C GLN A 55 -7.70 -16.25 -14.21
N GLY A 56 -7.70 -15.82 -15.48
CA GLY A 56 -6.54 -15.24 -16.13
C GLY A 56 -6.06 -13.96 -15.44
N ILE A 57 -7.00 -13.10 -15.02
CA ILE A 57 -6.69 -11.84 -14.34
C ILE A 57 -6.14 -12.10 -12.94
N ILE A 58 -6.79 -12.95 -12.14
CA ILE A 58 -6.29 -13.28 -10.80
C ILE A 58 -4.87 -13.84 -10.90
N ASN A 59 -4.63 -14.78 -11.83
CA ASN A 59 -3.31 -15.37 -12.05
C ASN A 59 -2.29 -14.33 -12.53
N PHE A 60 -2.69 -13.45 -13.43
CA PHE A 60 -1.84 -12.40 -13.98
C PHE A 60 -1.44 -11.39 -12.89
N LEU A 61 -2.39 -10.93 -12.08
CA LEU A 61 -2.18 -9.91 -11.05
C LEU A 61 -1.54 -10.44 -9.77
N HIS A 62 -1.72 -11.73 -9.46
CA HIS A 62 -1.24 -12.35 -8.21
C HIS A 62 0.24 -12.08 -7.94
N ASN A 63 1.09 -12.17 -8.98
CA ASN A 63 2.54 -11.96 -8.85
C ASN A 63 2.99 -10.57 -9.34
N LYS A 64 2.07 -9.62 -9.47
CA LYS A 64 2.39 -8.25 -9.88
C LYS A 64 2.36 -7.33 -8.68
N TYR A 65 3.37 -6.47 -8.65
CA TYR A 65 3.52 -5.44 -7.64
C TYR A 65 3.79 -4.11 -8.34
N ASN A 66 3.32 -3.00 -7.76
CA ASN A 66 3.69 -1.68 -8.26
C ASN A 66 5.09 -1.29 -7.78
N LYS A 67 5.57 -0.13 -8.22
CA LYS A 67 6.84 0.47 -7.78
C LYS A 67 6.95 0.72 -6.27
N ASN A 68 5.86 0.57 -5.51
CA ASN A 68 5.83 0.73 -4.05
C ASN A 68 5.75 -0.63 -3.34
N GLY A 69 5.90 -1.76 -4.05
CA GLY A 69 5.77 -3.11 -3.50
C GLY A 69 4.34 -3.51 -3.13
N GLN A 70 3.32 -2.76 -3.55
CA GLN A 70 1.92 -3.10 -3.27
C GLN A 70 1.43 -4.16 -4.27
N SER A 71 0.78 -5.20 -3.77
CA SER A 71 0.15 -6.23 -4.60
C SER A 71 -0.91 -5.60 -5.49
N ILE A 72 -0.77 -5.75 -6.81
CA ILE A 72 -1.75 -5.22 -7.76
C ILE A 72 -3.09 -5.94 -7.59
N LEU A 73 -3.07 -7.21 -7.18
CA LEU A 73 -4.30 -7.93 -6.87
C LEU A 73 -5.06 -7.28 -5.70
N VAL A 74 -4.34 -6.82 -4.66
CA VAL A 74 -4.96 -6.09 -3.54
C VAL A 74 -5.50 -4.73 -4.00
N LEU A 75 -4.73 -3.97 -4.78
CA LEU A 75 -5.19 -2.69 -5.33
C LEU A 75 -6.41 -2.87 -6.26
N PHE A 76 -6.44 -3.97 -7.00
CA PHE A 76 -7.57 -4.31 -7.86
C PHE A 76 -8.86 -4.51 -7.07
N PHE A 77 -8.82 -5.30 -5.99
CA PHE A 77 -10.00 -5.45 -5.10
C PHE A 77 -10.37 -4.15 -4.38
N TYR A 78 -9.38 -3.30 -4.05
CA TYR A 78 -9.65 -1.99 -3.47
C TYR A 78 -10.45 -1.09 -4.44
N VAL A 79 -10.00 -0.98 -5.69
CA VAL A 79 -10.70 -0.22 -6.74
C VAL A 79 -12.10 -0.79 -6.98
N LEU A 80 -12.27 -2.12 -6.98
CA LEU A 80 -13.58 -2.74 -7.11
C LEU A 80 -14.54 -2.35 -5.99
N CYS A 81 -14.08 -2.26 -4.74
CA CYS A 81 -14.90 -1.78 -3.62
C CYS A 81 -15.34 -0.33 -3.83
N GLU A 82 -14.48 0.54 -4.38
CA GLU A 82 -14.83 1.94 -4.65
C GLU A 82 -15.80 2.12 -5.82
N LEU A 83 -15.74 1.23 -6.82
CA LEU A 83 -16.62 1.27 -7.99
C LEU A 83 -17.99 0.60 -7.74
N THR A 84 -18.11 -0.22 -6.70
CA THR A 84 -19.33 -0.95 -6.37
C THR A 84 -20.12 -0.22 -5.29
N ASP A 85 -21.43 -0.05 -5.49
CA ASP A 85 -22.32 0.60 -4.51
C ASP A 85 -22.17 -0.07 -3.12
N PRO A 86 -21.98 0.69 -2.03
CA PRO A 86 -21.87 0.13 -0.68
C PRO A 86 -23.04 -0.77 -0.25
N ASN A 87 -24.22 -0.60 -0.85
CA ASN A 87 -25.41 -1.41 -0.58
C ASN A 87 -25.50 -2.66 -1.48
N ASP A 88 -24.60 -2.82 -2.45
CA ASP A 88 -24.52 -4.02 -3.29
C ASP A 88 -23.91 -5.19 -2.49
N ASN A 89 -24.47 -6.37 -2.67
CA ASN A 89 -23.92 -7.62 -2.12
C ASN A 89 -22.49 -7.89 -2.64
N CYS A 90 -22.17 -7.46 -3.87
CA CYS A 90 -20.83 -7.52 -4.42
C CYS A 90 -19.82 -6.70 -3.58
N HIS A 91 -20.21 -5.53 -3.07
CA HIS A 91 -19.34 -4.66 -2.27
C HIS A 91 -18.89 -5.35 -0.97
N LEU A 92 -19.84 -5.94 -0.23
CA LEU A 92 -19.52 -6.68 1.00
C LEU A 92 -18.59 -7.87 0.73
N LYS A 93 -18.81 -8.60 -0.38
CA LYS A 93 -17.94 -9.72 -0.77
C LYS A 93 -16.54 -9.25 -1.12
N PHE A 94 -16.41 -8.20 -1.91
CA PHE A 94 -15.11 -7.63 -2.26
C PHE A 94 -14.37 -7.08 -1.05
N LYS A 95 -15.07 -6.44 -0.11
CA LYS A 95 -14.46 -5.95 1.14
C LYS A 95 -13.90 -7.09 1.99
N ASN A 96 -14.67 -8.17 2.19
CA ASN A 96 -14.19 -9.35 2.92
C ASN A 96 -12.99 -10.02 2.24
N ILE A 97 -13.00 -10.09 0.92
CA ILE A 97 -11.89 -10.64 0.13
C ILE A 97 -10.67 -9.72 0.20
N LEU A 98 -10.86 -8.41 0.16
CA LEU A 98 -9.81 -7.40 0.27
C LEU A 98 -9.12 -7.51 1.63
N ASP A 99 -9.87 -7.61 2.72
CA ASP A 99 -9.32 -7.78 4.07
C ASP A 99 -8.50 -9.07 4.19
N ALA A 100 -9.03 -10.18 3.67
CA ALA A 100 -8.30 -11.46 3.63
C ALA A 100 -7.05 -11.40 2.74
N ALA A 101 -7.13 -10.72 1.58
CA ALA A 101 -6.01 -10.53 0.68
C ALA A 101 -4.94 -9.62 1.28
N ILE A 102 -5.30 -8.62 2.07
CA ILE A 102 -4.33 -7.80 2.81
C ILE A 102 -3.62 -8.65 3.87
N GLN A 103 -4.30 -9.58 4.54
CA GLN A 103 -3.67 -10.48 5.50
C GLN A 103 -2.73 -11.50 4.83
N GLU A 104 -3.10 -12.05 3.68
CA GLU A 104 -2.29 -13.06 2.98
C GLU A 104 -1.20 -12.48 2.07
N LEU A 105 -1.48 -11.35 1.40
CA LEU A 105 -0.69 -10.74 0.34
C LEU A 105 -0.26 -9.28 0.63
N GLY A 106 -0.65 -8.73 1.78
CA GLY A 106 -0.21 -7.41 2.21
C GLY A 106 1.32 -7.34 2.35
N PRO A 107 1.88 -6.13 2.52
CA PRO A 107 3.32 -5.96 2.68
C PRO A 107 3.76 -6.86 3.83
N GLN A 108 4.63 -7.83 3.54
CA GLN A 108 5.18 -8.68 4.58
C GLN A 108 5.99 -7.77 5.51
N THR A 109 5.47 -7.49 6.70
CA THR A 109 6.36 -7.25 7.82
C THR A 109 7.03 -8.58 8.11
N CYS A 110 8.13 -8.84 7.40
CA CYS A 110 9.07 -9.86 7.81
C CYS A 110 9.57 -9.46 9.21
N SER A 111 9.05 -10.15 10.23
CA SER A 111 9.87 -10.50 11.38
C SER A 111 10.97 -11.42 10.86
N ASP A 112 12.18 -10.86 10.88
CA ASP A 112 13.47 -11.52 10.89
C ASP A 112 14.03 -12.14 9.59
N GLN A 113 15.19 -11.57 9.22
CA GLN A 113 16.32 -12.16 8.49
C GLN A 113 16.08 -12.49 7.01
N ASP A 114 16.30 -11.54 6.11
CA ASP A 114 17.60 -11.41 5.43
C ASP A 114 17.63 -10.17 4.52
N VAL A 115 18.83 -9.63 4.35
CA VAL A 115 19.14 -8.38 3.66
C VAL A 115 19.09 -8.57 2.15
N SER A 116 18.42 -7.65 1.43
CA SER A 116 18.91 -7.06 0.17
C SER A 116 18.04 -5.86 -0.22
N THR A 117 18.50 -4.70 0.24
CA THR A 117 18.53 -3.38 -0.44
C THR A 117 17.51 -3.08 -1.55
N GLU A 118 16.88 -1.89 -1.41
CA GLU A 118 16.14 -1.12 -2.42
C GLU A 118 14.60 -1.22 -2.43
N ASP A 119 13.90 -0.89 -1.32
CA ASP A 119 12.65 -0.10 -1.39
C ASP A 119 12.07 0.29 -0.01
N GLU A 120 12.88 0.92 0.86
CA GLU A 120 12.37 1.64 2.05
C GLU A 120 11.82 3.05 1.72
N ARG A 121 11.89 3.47 0.45
CA ARG A 121 11.43 4.79 -0.01
C ARG A 121 9.97 5.12 0.32
N PRO A 122 8.99 4.18 0.27
CA PRO A 122 7.61 4.53 0.59
C PRO A 122 7.44 4.99 2.05
N PHE A 123 8.18 4.37 2.98
CA PHE A 123 8.04 4.67 4.41
C PHE A 123 8.78 5.95 4.80
N GLU A 124 9.96 6.19 4.21
CA GLU A 124 10.71 7.43 4.37
C GLU A 124 9.91 8.64 3.88
N HIS A 125 9.25 8.53 2.73
CA HIS A 125 8.48 9.62 2.15
C HIS A 125 7.23 9.95 2.96
N VAL A 126 6.56 8.93 3.50
CA VAL A 126 5.39 9.10 4.37
C VAL A 126 5.78 9.80 5.68
N ILE A 127 6.87 9.38 6.33
CA ILE A 127 7.36 10.04 7.55
C ILE A 127 7.81 11.46 7.25
N TYR A 128 8.54 11.67 6.16
CA TYR A 128 8.99 12.99 5.73
C TYR A 128 7.81 13.94 5.50
N ASN A 129 6.79 13.52 4.75
CA ASN A 129 5.60 14.35 4.51
C ASN A 129 4.85 14.66 5.81
N MET A 130 4.68 13.67 6.70
CA MET A 130 4.06 13.92 8.01
C MET A 130 4.86 14.92 8.86
N LEU A 131 6.19 14.87 8.83
CA LEU A 131 7.03 15.82 9.56
C LEU A 131 6.95 17.24 8.97
N VAL A 132 6.84 17.36 7.65
CA VAL A 132 6.79 18.67 6.97
C VAL A 132 5.39 19.30 7.04
N GLU A 133 4.34 18.49 6.98
CA GLU A 133 2.95 18.96 6.99
C GLU A 133 2.37 19.09 8.41
N GLY A 134 2.81 18.27 9.35
CA GLY A 134 2.23 18.17 10.69
C GLY A 134 3.02 18.80 11.82
N TYR A 135 4.25 19.26 11.57
CA TYR A 135 5.09 19.90 12.59
C TYR A 135 5.52 21.28 12.09
N ASN A 136 5.84 22.17 13.02
CA ASN A 136 6.64 23.37 12.77
C ASN A 136 8.06 23.22 13.33
N LEU A 137 8.91 24.25 13.15
CA LEU A 137 10.31 24.24 13.58
C LEU A 137 10.49 24.03 15.10
N GLU A 138 9.61 24.58 15.93
CA GLU A 138 9.68 24.46 17.40
C GLU A 138 9.13 23.12 17.89
N GLU A 139 8.06 22.63 17.26
CA GLU A 139 7.50 21.31 17.55
C GLU A 139 8.49 20.20 17.15
N LEU A 140 9.17 20.36 16.00
CA LEU A 140 10.22 19.44 15.58
C LEU A 140 11.40 19.44 16.56
N LYS A 141 11.79 20.60 17.09
CA LYS A 141 12.82 20.71 18.14
C LYS A 141 12.40 19.98 19.41
N THR A 142 11.17 20.21 19.85
CA THR A 142 10.58 19.57 21.04
C THR A 142 10.50 18.05 20.87
N PHE A 143 10.12 17.59 19.68
CA PHE A 143 10.08 16.19 19.32
C PHE A 143 11.48 15.56 19.24
N CYS A 144 12.47 16.26 18.69
CA CYS A 144 13.86 15.79 18.72
C CYS A 144 14.37 15.63 20.16
N PHE A 145 14.01 16.56 21.05
CA PHE A 145 14.35 16.48 22.47
C PHE A 145 13.72 15.26 23.15
N SER A 146 12.44 14.94 22.88
CA SER A 146 11.78 13.76 23.44
C SER A 146 12.41 12.45 22.94
N LEU A 147 12.99 12.46 21.74
CA LEU A 147 13.77 11.36 21.18
C LEU A 147 15.24 11.33 21.63
N ASN A 148 15.63 12.23 22.53
CA ASN A 148 17.01 12.40 22.99
C ASN A 148 18.01 12.64 21.84
N ILE A 149 17.59 13.43 20.86
CA ILE A 149 18.38 13.86 19.71
C ILE A 149 18.60 15.35 19.81
N ASN A 150 19.87 15.74 19.76
CA ASN A 150 20.23 17.15 19.70
C ASN A 150 19.89 17.70 18.30
N TYR A 151 18.95 18.66 18.27
CA TYR A 151 18.49 19.27 17.03
C TYR A 151 19.60 20.02 16.27
N ASP A 152 20.58 20.54 17.01
CA ASP A 152 21.72 21.29 16.46
C ASP A 152 22.75 20.36 15.80
N ASP A 153 22.76 19.07 16.16
CA ASP A 153 23.63 18.05 15.55
C ASP A 153 23.05 17.52 14.22
N ILE A 154 21.79 17.82 13.92
CA ILE A 154 21.15 17.43 12.65
C ILE A 154 21.68 18.33 11.54
N GLN A 155 22.33 17.74 10.53
CA GLN A 155 22.79 18.48 9.36
C GLN A 155 21.63 19.11 8.58
N GLY A 156 21.91 20.15 7.79
CA GLY A 156 20.92 20.86 6.98
C GLY A 156 20.50 22.21 7.55
N ASN A 157 20.02 23.09 6.66
CA ASN A 157 19.57 24.45 7.00
C ASN A 157 18.42 24.41 8.02
N ASP A 158 18.19 25.54 8.73
CA ASP A 158 17.11 25.74 9.72
C ASP A 158 15.70 25.80 9.08
N THR A 159 15.43 24.88 8.16
CA THR A 159 14.16 24.69 7.48
C THR A 159 13.61 23.33 7.87
N ILE A 160 12.30 23.25 8.03
CA ILE A 160 11.65 22.02 8.45
C ILE A 160 11.90 20.87 7.47
N SER A 161 11.87 21.12 6.17
CA SER A 161 12.12 20.12 5.13
C SER A 161 13.55 19.56 5.20
N SER A 162 14.55 20.42 5.40
CA SER A 162 15.94 19.95 5.51
C SER A 162 16.15 19.11 6.76
N LYS A 163 15.65 19.60 7.91
CA LYS A 163 15.80 18.93 9.20
C LYS A 163 14.97 17.64 9.29
N ALA A 164 13.76 17.62 8.75
CA ALA A 164 12.91 16.42 8.66
C ALA A 164 13.58 15.34 7.81
N ARG A 165 14.16 15.72 6.66
CA ARG A 165 14.89 14.78 5.81
C ARG A 165 16.09 14.16 6.52
N GLU A 166 16.88 14.98 7.19
CA GLU A 166 18.07 14.52 7.90
C GLU A 166 17.71 13.68 9.13
N LEU A 167 16.61 14.01 9.81
CA LEU A 167 16.05 13.19 10.88
C LEU A 167 15.65 11.79 10.35
N VAL A 168 14.91 11.75 9.23
CA VAL A 168 14.52 10.49 8.57
C VAL A 168 15.76 9.68 8.17
N LEU A 169 16.79 10.32 7.61
CA LEU A 169 18.06 9.67 7.24
C LEU A 169 18.83 9.14 8.45
N LEU A 170 18.85 9.88 9.56
CA LEU A 170 19.49 9.47 10.81
C LEU A 170 18.82 8.22 11.39
N PHE A 171 17.49 8.19 11.43
CA PHE A 171 16.73 7.01 11.89
C PHE A 171 16.79 5.83 10.91
N LYS A 172 16.94 6.10 9.61
CA LYS A 172 17.21 5.08 8.60
C LYS A 172 18.54 4.39 8.85
N ARG A 173 19.62 5.17 9.04
CA ARG A 173 20.95 4.63 9.37
C ARG A 173 20.93 3.78 10.63
N ARG A 174 20.12 4.16 11.62
CA ARG A 174 19.94 3.42 12.88
C ARG A 174 18.99 2.21 12.77
N LYS A 175 18.35 1.97 11.62
CA LYS A 175 17.29 0.96 11.42
C LYS A 175 16.11 1.11 12.39
N GLN A 176 15.83 2.35 12.82
CA GLN A 176 14.82 2.70 13.82
C GLN A 176 13.68 3.55 13.24
N LEU A 177 13.50 3.59 11.91
CA LEU A 177 12.40 4.28 11.22
C LEU A 177 11.01 3.93 11.80
N LYS A 178 10.80 2.67 12.20
CA LYS A 178 9.55 2.22 12.82
C LYS A 178 9.29 2.87 14.19
N LEU A 179 10.34 3.06 15.00
CA LEU A 179 10.24 3.74 16.30
C LEU A 179 9.90 5.22 16.10
N LEU A 180 10.50 5.86 15.10
CA LEU A 180 10.18 7.25 14.74
C LEU A 180 8.70 7.40 14.40
N TYR A 181 8.16 6.53 13.54
CA TYR A 181 6.74 6.53 13.19
C TYR A 181 5.83 6.28 14.39
N GLN A 182 6.18 5.33 15.26
CA GLN A 182 5.42 5.04 16.48
C GLN A 182 5.43 6.22 17.46
N ALA A 183 6.58 6.89 17.61
CA ALA A 183 6.71 8.08 18.44
C ALA A 183 5.86 9.22 17.88
N MET A 184 5.90 9.48 16.56
CA MET A 184 5.04 10.49 15.92
C MET A 184 3.56 10.18 16.14
N LYS A 185 3.13 8.93 15.96
CA LYS A 185 1.73 8.53 16.19
C LYS A 185 1.27 8.70 17.64
N LYS A 186 2.20 8.65 18.60
CA LYS A 186 1.93 8.84 20.02
C LYS A 186 1.90 10.33 20.41
N GLU A 187 2.73 11.13 19.76
CA GLU A 187 2.85 12.58 19.96
C GLU A 187 1.88 13.41 19.10
N LEU A 188 1.10 12.78 18.22
CA LEU A 188 -0.06 13.36 17.54
C LEU A 188 -1.34 13.10 18.38
N PRO A 189 -1.65 13.90 19.41
CA PRO A 189 -3.00 13.91 19.95
C PRO A 189 -3.90 14.51 18.86
N ASN A 190 -5.01 13.83 18.55
CA ASN A 190 -6.05 14.32 17.64
C ASN A 190 -6.27 15.83 17.83
N SER A 191 -6.00 16.63 16.80
CA SER A 191 -6.57 17.95 16.65
C SER A 191 -7.74 17.91 15.68
#